data_AF-A0A950TZE4-F1
#
_entry.id   AF-A0A950TZE4-F1
#
_cell.length_a   1.000
_cell.length_b   1.000
_cell.length_c   1.000
_cell.angle_alpha   90.00
_cell.angle_beta   90.00
_cell.angle_gamma   90.00
#
_symmetry.space_group_name_H-M   'P 1'
#
loop_
_entity.id
_entity.type
_entity.pdbx_description
1 polymer ?
#
loop_
_entity_poly.entity_id
_entity_poly.type
_entity_poly.pdbx_seq_one_letter_code
_entity_poly.pdbx_strand_id
1 'polypeptide(L)'
;ASQRRDYLMASLGWFRDLLMLGFALLLLVVTGLLLSGSDFALIPLQGNMSLLPMLLIIVATICMSWTLHHWTTISWRRAGKALLISLSAAWVTALACVQGLTHREGVFLRTSKTDGERHELRTAVRITRAETALALALYASAGLLIVSADPPVPLIVIIGLQATVYLCAPIAAVWNVRTQRRPAHEYRQRFELQRLRQERRPPRVFVTVGFVSAVVLAVVTGVGIGVFAAPTKLIPARAATRAPTRVVAPVAFTSVTHLLR
;
A
#
# COMPACT_ATOMS: atom_id res chain seq x y z
N ALA A 1 6.40 -31.11 -6.53
CA ALA A 1 6.92 -29.86 -5.93
C ALA A 1 6.18 -28.60 -6.41
N SER A 2 5.75 -28.52 -7.69
CA SER A 2 4.98 -27.40 -8.24
C SER A 2 3.70 -27.10 -7.45
N GLN A 3 2.86 -28.12 -7.22
CA GLN A 3 1.57 -27.93 -6.54
C GLN A 3 1.71 -27.34 -5.13
N ARG A 4 2.74 -27.74 -4.37
CA ARG A 4 3.03 -27.16 -3.04
C ARG A 4 3.42 -25.68 -3.14
N ARG A 5 4.20 -25.31 -4.16
CA ARG A 5 4.56 -23.91 -4.42
C ARG A 5 3.33 -23.09 -4.83
N ASP A 6 2.44 -23.67 -5.63
CA ASP A 6 1.22 -22.99 -6.07
C ASP A 6 0.29 -22.70 -4.89
N TYR A 7 0.10 -23.67 -3.98
CA TYR A 7 -0.64 -23.44 -2.74
C TYR A 7 0.02 -22.40 -1.84
N LEU A 8 1.36 -22.41 -1.75
CA LEU A 8 2.08 -21.44 -0.94
C LEU A 8 1.95 -20.02 -1.52
N MET A 9 2.09 -19.85 -2.83
CA MET A 9 1.88 -18.57 -3.51
C MET A 9 0.44 -18.06 -3.38
N ALA A 10 -0.55 -18.96 -3.47
CA ALA A 10 -1.94 -18.62 -3.22
C ALA A 10 -2.16 -18.14 -1.78
N SER A 11 -1.54 -18.80 -0.79
CA SER A 11 -1.62 -18.41 0.62
C SER A 11 -0.96 -17.05 0.89
N LEU A 12 0.22 -16.78 0.30
CA LEU A 12 0.89 -15.48 0.40
C LEU A 12 0.08 -14.33 -0.20
N GLY A 13 -0.71 -14.62 -1.25
CA GLY A 13 -1.60 -13.64 -1.86
C GLY A 13 -2.57 -13.00 -0.87
N TRP A 14 -3.01 -13.74 0.16
CA TRP A 14 -3.89 -13.23 1.21
C TRP A 14 -3.17 -12.27 2.18
N PHE A 15 -1.88 -12.50 2.46
CA PHE A 15 -1.08 -11.63 3.33
C PHE A 15 -0.81 -10.25 2.72
N ARG A 16 -0.93 -10.09 1.40
CA ARG A 16 -0.83 -8.79 0.73
C ARG A 16 -1.74 -7.75 1.39
N ASP A 17 -2.98 -8.12 1.69
CA ASP A 17 -3.97 -7.18 2.22
C ASP A 17 -3.67 -6.84 3.69
N LEU A 18 -3.09 -7.77 4.45
CA LEU A 18 -2.58 -7.52 5.80
C LEU A 18 -1.36 -6.58 5.78
N LEU A 19 -0.42 -6.78 4.85
CA LEU A 19 0.74 -5.91 4.67
C LEU A 19 0.32 -4.48 4.28
N MET A 20 -0.70 -4.36 3.43
CA MET A 20 -1.28 -3.09 3.03
C MET A 20 -1.94 -2.35 4.21
N LEU A 21 -2.58 -3.09 5.13
CA LEU A 21 -3.07 -2.53 6.40
C LEU A 21 -1.92 -2.07 7.31
N GLY A 22 -0.92 -2.91 7.52
CA GLY A 22 0.25 -2.56 8.31
C GLY A 22 0.97 -1.33 7.77
N PHE A 23 1.11 -1.23 6.45
CA PHE A 23 1.71 -0.07 5.79
C PHE A 23 0.88 1.20 5.96
N ALA A 24 -0.46 1.13 5.84
CA ALA A 24 -1.34 2.27 6.08
C ALA A 24 -1.26 2.79 7.52
N LEU A 25 -1.22 1.89 8.51
CA LEU A 25 -1.05 2.24 9.92
C LEU A 25 0.33 2.86 10.18
N LEU A 26 1.39 2.30 9.59
CA LEU A 26 2.73 2.85 9.66
C LEU A 26 2.77 4.29 9.12
N LEU A 27 2.13 4.55 7.97
CA LEU A 27 2.05 5.90 7.41
C LEU A 27 1.35 6.87 8.37
N LEU A 28 0.23 6.48 8.98
CA LEU A 28 -0.47 7.33 9.96
C LEU A 28 0.42 7.65 11.18
N VAL A 29 1.14 6.66 11.71
CA VAL A 29 2.06 6.84 12.84
C VAL A 29 3.20 7.80 12.45
N VAL A 30 3.81 7.57 11.29
CA VAL A 30 4.89 8.43 10.78
C VAL A 30 4.38 9.86 10.60
N THR A 31 3.24 10.06 9.95
CA THR A 31 2.64 11.39 9.79
C THR A 31 2.31 12.05 11.12
N GLY A 32 1.76 11.31 12.09
CA GLY A 32 1.48 11.83 13.43
C GLY A 32 2.73 12.30 14.17
N LEU A 33 3.82 11.55 14.06
CA LEU A 33 5.12 11.94 14.63
C LEU A 33 5.69 13.20 13.95
N LEU A 34 5.63 13.27 12.61
CA LEU A 34 6.05 14.46 11.86
C LEU A 34 5.26 15.70 12.28
N LEU A 35 3.94 15.59 12.41
CA LEU A 35 3.08 16.71 12.83
C LEU A 35 3.31 17.12 14.30
N SER A 36 3.80 16.20 15.14
CA SER A 36 4.13 16.50 16.55
C SER A 36 5.47 17.23 16.72
N GLY A 37 6.19 17.51 15.62
CA GLY A 37 7.48 18.18 15.65
C GLY A 37 8.59 17.33 16.28
N SER A 38 8.39 16.01 16.38
CA SER A 38 9.40 15.13 16.94
C SER A 38 10.51 14.87 15.93
N ASP A 39 11.74 15.29 16.26
CA ASP A 39 12.98 15.00 15.51
C ASP A 39 13.43 13.53 15.68
N PHE A 40 12.48 12.59 15.82
CA PHE A 40 12.82 11.19 15.70
C PHE A 40 13.38 11.00 14.30
N ALA A 41 14.62 10.49 14.24
CA ALA A 41 15.32 10.16 13.00
C ALA A 41 14.54 9.09 12.23
N LEU A 42 13.48 9.51 11.55
CA LEU A 42 12.71 8.76 10.57
C LEU A 42 13.56 8.69 9.29
N ILE A 43 14.73 8.05 9.44
CA ILE A 43 15.71 7.75 8.40
C ILE A 43 15.10 7.05 7.17
N PRO A 44 13.98 6.29 7.21
CA PRO A 44 13.50 5.65 5.99
C PRO A 44 12.55 6.49 5.12
N LEU A 45 11.99 7.62 5.59
CA LEU A 45 10.92 8.32 4.84
C LEU A 45 11.17 9.80 4.52
N GLN A 46 12.31 10.36 4.94
CA GLN A 46 12.74 11.68 4.48
C GLN A 46 13.47 11.55 3.12
N GLY A 47 12.87 12.09 2.05
CA GLY A 47 13.50 12.15 0.72
C GLY A 47 13.38 10.88 -0.13
N ASN A 48 14.39 10.62 -0.97
CA ASN A 48 14.38 9.62 -2.06
C ASN A 48 14.02 8.19 -1.65
N MET A 49 14.15 7.80 -0.38
CA MET A 49 13.78 6.46 0.08
C MET A 49 12.27 6.20 0.05
N SER A 50 11.43 7.25 0.06
CA SER A 50 9.98 7.15 -0.13
C SER A 50 9.60 6.70 -1.56
N LEU A 51 10.51 6.81 -2.53
CA LEU A 51 10.27 6.37 -3.90
C LEU A 51 10.13 4.86 -4.03
N LEU A 52 10.82 4.09 -3.18
CA LEU A 52 10.76 2.62 -3.21
C LEU A 52 9.34 2.10 -2.95
N PRO A 53 8.65 2.44 -1.83
CA PRO A 53 7.27 2.00 -1.61
C PRO A 53 6.31 2.55 -2.67
N MET A 54 6.53 3.76 -3.17
CA MET A 54 5.72 4.33 -4.25
C MET A 54 5.81 3.49 -5.54
N LEU A 55 7.04 3.16 -5.97
CA LEU A 55 7.29 2.38 -7.17
C LEU A 55 6.75 0.95 -7.02
N LEU A 56 6.88 0.35 -5.84
CA LEU A 56 6.29 -0.96 -5.54
C LEU A 56 4.76 -0.94 -5.66
N ILE A 57 4.08 0.09 -5.16
CA ILE A 57 2.62 0.22 -5.28
C ILE A 57 2.20 0.38 -6.74
N ILE A 58 2.90 1.23 -7.49
CA ILE A 58 2.61 1.47 -8.92
C ILE A 58 2.82 0.19 -9.74
N VAL A 59 3.95 -0.49 -9.55
CA VAL A 59 4.24 -1.74 -10.27
C VAL A 59 3.24 -2.81 -9.87
N ALA A 60 2.91 -2.96 -8.58
CA ALA A 60 1.93 -3.94 -8.12
C ALA A 60 0.53 -3.69 -8.72
N THR A 61 0.06 -2.44 -8.76
CA THR A 61 -1.24 -2.11 -9.33
C THR A 61 -1.30 -2.32 -10.85
N ILE A 62 -0.23 -2.00 -11.57
CA ILE A 62 -0.13 -2.25 -13.01
C ILE A 62 -0.09 -3.76 -13.27
N CYS A 63 0.77 -4.51 -12.58
CA CYS A 63 0.86 -5.96 -12.71
C CYS A 63 -0.48 -6.63 -12.39
N MET A 64 -1.18 -6.20 -11.34
CA MET A 64 -2.48 -6.74 -10.96
C MET A 64 -3.54 -6.44 -12.03
N SER A 65 -3.61 -5.19 -12.50
CA SER A 65 -4.57 -4.76 -13.54
C SER A 65 -4.31 -5.47 -14.87
N TRP A 66 -3.04 -5.61 -15.23
CA TRP A 66 -2.60 -6.30 -16.43
C TRP A 66 -2.96 -7.78 -16.37
N THR A 67 -2.60 -8.44 -15.26
CA THR A 67 -2.93 -9.84 -15.00
C THR A 67 -4.44 -10.05 -15.12
N LEU A 68 -5.24 -9.18 -14.51
CA LEU A 68 -6.70 -9.28 -14.61
C LEU A 68 -7.19 -9.12 -16.06
N HIS A 69 -6.72 -8.10 -16.77
CA HIS A 69 -7.10 -7.83 -18.16
C HIS A 69 -6.76 -9.01 -19.07
N HIS A 70 -5.55 -9.55 -18.95
CA HIS A 70 -5.05 -10.59 -19.84
C HIS A 70 -5.59 -11.98 -19.51
N TRP A 71 -5.60 -12.39 -18.24
CA TRP A 71 -6.04 -13.73 -17.86
C TRP A 71 -7.55 -13.92 -17.98
N THR A 72 -8.34 -12.85 -17.80
CA THR A 72 -9.80 -12.94 -17.89
C THR A 72 -10.38 -12.40 -19.20
N THR A 73 -9.54 -11.84 -20.09
CA THR A 73 -9.92 -11.23 -21.39
C THR A 73 -10.97 -10.10 -21.32
N ILE A 74 -11.24 -9.58 -20.12
CA ILE A 74 -12.21 -8.51 -19.90
C ILE A 74 -11.64 -7.16 -20.35
N SER A 75 -12.46 -6.17 -20.71
CA SER A 75 -11.95 -4.83 -21.07
C SER A 75 -11.27 -4.12 -19.88
N TRP A 76 -10.35 -3.18 -20.14
CA TRP A 76 -9.69 -2.37 -19.10
C TRP A 76 -10.67 -1.72 -18.11
N ARG A 77 -11.84 -1.26 -18.58
CA ARG A 77 -12.91 -0.72 -17.72
C ARG A 77 -13.48 -1.76 -16.76
N ARG A 78 -13.58 -3.02 -17.19
CA ARG A 78 -14.04 -4.13 -16.34
C ARG A 78 -12.92 -4.60 -15.40
N ALA A 79 -11.68 -4.62 -15.87
CA ALA A 79 -10.51 -4.91 -15.04
C ALA A 79 -10.38 -3.91 -13.88
N GLY A 80 -10.53 -2.61 -14.15
CA GLY A 80 -10.54 -1.59 -13.10
C GLY A 80 -11.67 -1.76 -12.08
N LYS A 81 -12.89 -2.11 -12.53
CA LYS A 81 -14.01 -2.42 -11.61
C LYS A 81 -13.76 -3.67 -10.78
N ALA A 82 -13.19 -4.71 -11.38
CA ALA A 82 -12.85 -5.94 -10.68
C ALA A 82 -11.70 -5.72 -9.68
N LEU A 83 -10.71 -4.89 -10.03
CA LEU A 83 -9.68 -4.43 -9.10
C LEU A 83 -10.29 -3.65 -7.93
N LEU A 84 -11.21 -2.72 -8.19
CA LEU A 84 -11.91 -1.97 -7.14
C LEU A 84 -12.65 -2.91 -6.19
N ILE A 85 -13.35 -3.91 -6.72
CA ILE A 85 -14.03 -4.94 -5.89
C ILE A 85 -12.99 -5.73 -5.09
N SER A 86 -11.86 -6.12 -5.69
CA SER A 86 -10.78 -6.81 -4.97
C SER A 86 -10.20 -5.96 -3.84
N LEU A 87 -9.99 -4.66 -4.07
CA LEU A 87 -9.47 -3.73 -3.06
C LEU A 87 -10.49 -3.43 -1.96
N SER A 88 -11.78 -3.42 -2.29
CA SER A 88 -12.86 -3.25 -1.32
C SER A 88 -12.87 -4.34 -0.24
N ALA A 89 -12.37 -5.54 -0.57
CA ALA A 89 -12.26 -6.66 0.36
C ALA A 89 -10.99 -6.61 1.23
N ALA A 90 -10.05 -5.70 0.98
CA ALA A 90 -8.73 -5.71 1.62
C ALA A 90 -8.82 -5.64 3.16
N TRP A 91 -9.70 -4.79 3.70
CA TRP A 91 -9.91 -4.68 5.14
C TRP A 91 -10.42 -5.99 5.76
N VAL A 92 -11.44 -6.59 5.14
CA VAL A 92 -12.05 -7.84 5.63
C VAL A 92 -11.05 -8.99 5.54
N THR A 93 -10.28 -9.05 4.45
CA THR A 93 -9.20 -10.04 4.30
C THR A 93 -8.13 -9.85 5.36
N ALA A 94 -7.69 -8.61 5.63
CA ALA A 94 -6.70 -8.33 6.66
C ALA A 94 -7.19 -8.78 8.04
N LEU A 95 -8.44 -8.48 8.40
CA LEU A 95 -9.05 -8.96 9.64
C LEU A 95 -9.13 -10.49 9.70
N ALA A 96 -9.50 -11.15 8.60
CA ALA A 96 -9.53 -12.60 8.52
C ALA A 96 -8.13 -13.21 8.70
N CYS A 97 -7.09 -12.59 8.14
CA CYS A 97 -5.71 -13.00 8.36
C CYS A 97 -5.30 -12.82 9.83
N VAL A 98 -5.62 -11.69 10.47
CA VAL A 98 -5.35 -11.48 11.90
C VAL A 98 -6.07 -12.53 12.74
N GLN A 99 -7.36 -12.77 12.49
CA GLN A 99 -8.14 -13.77 13.20
C GLN A 99 -7.65 -15.20 12.96
N GLY A 100 -7.21 -15.53 11.75
CA GLY A 100 -6.63 -16.85 11.45
C GLY A 100 -5.26 -17.06 12.08
N LEU A 101 -4.54 -15.98 12.44
CA LEU A 101 -3.30 -16.06 13.22
C LEU A 101 -3.59 -16.18 14.73
N THR A 102 -4.65 -15.55 15.23
CA THR A 102 -4.98 -15.56 16.66
C THR A 102 -5.87 -16.72 17.08
N HIS A 103 -6.73 -17.22 16.19
CA HIS A 103 -7.67 -18.30 16.45
C HIS A 103 -7.43 -19.47 15.50
N ARG A 104 -7.39 -20.68 16.09
CA ARG A 104 -7.15 -21.94 15.38
C ARG A 104 -8.36 -22.42 14.57
N GLU A 105 -9.53 -21.86 14.85
CA GLU A 105 -10.80 -22.17 14.18
C GLU A 105 -11.30 -20.94 13.42
N GLY A 106 -11.43 -21.08 12.09
CA GLY A 106 -12.00 -20.04 11.25
C GLY A 106 -13.51 -19.99 11.43
N VAL A 107 -14.00 -19.05 12.23
CA VAL A 107 -15.44 -18.73 12.28
C VAL A 107 -15.81 -18.04 10.98
N PHE A 108 -16.79 -18.59 10.24
CA PHE A 108 -17.35 -17.94 9.06
C PHE A 108 -18.03 -16.63 9.47
N LEU A 109 -17.29 -15.53 9.45
CA LEU A 109 -17.76 -14.19 9.78
C LEU A 109 -18.92 -13.70 8.88
N ARG A 110 -19.22 -14.40 7.79
CA ARG A 110 -20.34 -14.10 6.90
C ARG A 110 -21.16 -15.34 6.53
N THR A 111 -22.03 -15.74 7.44
CA THR A 111 -23.36 -16.23 7.06
C THR A 111 -24.44 -15.41 7.76
N SER A 112 -24.41 -14.08 7.59
CA SER A 112 -25.59 -13.27 7.89
C SER A 112 -26.63 -13.50 6.81
N LYS A 113 -27.45 -14.53 7.00
CA LYS A 113 -28.75 -14.69 6.35
C LYS A 113 -29.70 -13.65 6.97
N THR A 114 -29.41 -12.37 6.76
CA THR A 114 -30.30 -11.29 7.22
C THR A 114 -31.26 -10.96 6.09
N ASP A 115 -32.49 -11.39 6.28
CA ASP A 115 -33.66 -10.99 5.50
C ASP A 115 -33.79 -9.47 5.45
N GLY A 116 -33.88 -8.93 4.23
CA GLY A 116 -34.79 -7.84 3.84
C GLY A 116 -35.02 -6.63 4.76
N GLU A 117 -34.03 -6.13 5.51
CA GLU A 117 -34.23 -4.90 6.30
C GLU A 117 -34.24 -3.63 5.43
N ARG A 118 -35.33 -2.86 5.56
CA ARG A 118 -35.68 -1.63 4.82
C ARG A 118 -34.69 -0.45 4.95
N HIS A 119 -33.54 -0.63 5.61
CA HIS A 119 -32.51 0.39 5.83
C HIS A 119 -31.13 0.00 5.27
N GLU A 120 -31.10 -0.63 4.08
CA GLU A 120 -29.90 -1.16 3.41
C GLU A 120 -28.72 -0.17 3.35
N LEU A 121 -28.96 1.13 3.10
CA LEU A 121 -27.89 2.13 2.97
C LEU A 121 -27.22 2.46 4.32
N ARG A 122 -28.00 2.60 5.39
CA ARG A 122 -27.46 2.95 6.72
C ARG A 122 -26.74 1.75 7.33
N THR A 123 -27.25 0.54 7.09
CA THR A 123 -26.59 -0.71 7.47
C THR A 123 -25.33 -0.94 6.66
N ALA A 124 -25.33 -0.70 5.34
CA ALA A 124 -24.14 -0.79 4.50
C ALA A 124 -23.03 0.18 4.96
N VAL A 125 -23.37 1.45 5.21
CA VAL A 125 -22.41 2.44 5.73
C VAL A 125 -21.91 2.06 7.12
N ARG A 126 -22.77 1.50 7.99
CA ARG A 126 -22.40 1.03 9.33
C ARG A 126 -21.38 -0.11 9.26
N ILE A 127 -21.55 -1.01 8.31
CA ILE A 127 -20.63 -2.13 8.07
C ILE A 127 -19.28 -1.62 7.56
N THR A 128 -19.27 -0.60 6.70
CA THR A 128 -18.02 -0.02 6.15
C THR A 128 -17.40 1.10 7.01
N ARG A 129 -17.81 1.26 8.28
CA ARG A 129 -17.38 2.38 9.12
C ARG A 129 -15.88 2.41 9.33
N ALA A 130 -15.27 1.25 9.57
CA ALA A 130 -13.85 1.15 9.83
C ALA A 130 -13.03 1.55 8.59
N GLU A 131 -13.45 1.10 7.40
CA GLU A 131 -12.82 1.46 6.13
C GLU A 131 -12.98 2.95 5.83
N THR A 132 -14.16 3.52 6.06
CA THR A 132 -14.38 4.96 5.89
C THR A 132 -13.57 5.80 6.87
N ALA A 133 -13.44 5.35 8.13
CA ALA A 133 -12.66 6.04 9.15
C ALA A 133 -11.17 6.01 8.79
N LEU A 134 -10.66 4.87 8.31
CA LEU A 134 -9.28 4.74 7.87
C LEU A 134 -8.99 5.58 6.62
N ALA A 135 -9.88 5.58 5.63
CA ALA A 135 -9.77 6.43 4.46
C ALA A 135 -9.78 7.92 4.83
N LEU A 136 -10.68 8.33 5.73
CA LEU A 136 -10.76 9.71 6.20
C LEU A 136 -9.52 10.12 6.99
N ALA A 137 -9.01 9.25 7.87
CA ALA A 137 -7.78 9.49 8.62
C ALA A 137 -6.59 9.70 7.68
N LEU A 138 -6.45 8.85 6.65
CA LEU A 138 -5.40 8.98 5.65
C LEU A 138 -5.54 10.27 4.83
N TYR A 139 -6.73 10.61 4.33
CA TYR A 139 -6.96 11.87 3.61
C TYR A 139 -6.73 13.11 4.48
N ALA A 140 -7.18 13.09 5.74
CA ALA A 140 -6.94 14.18 6.68
C ALA A 140 -5.44 14.36 6.94
N SER A 141 -4.71 13.26 7.14
CA SER A 141 -3.27 13.29 7.34
C SER A 141 -2.51 13.82 6.11
N ALA A 142 -2.92 13.46 4.89
CA ALA A 142 -2.39 14.03 3.66
C ALA A 142 -2.70 15.53 3.54
N GLY A 143 -3.92 15.96 3.89
CA GLY A 143 -4.32 17.37 3.89
C GLY A 143 -3.51 18.21 4.88
N LEU A 144 -3.28 17.70 6.08
CA LEU A 144 -2.44 18.36 7.09
C LEU A 144 -1.00 18.53 6.61
N LEU A 145 -0.44 17.52 5.94
CA LEU A 145 0.90 17.60 5.35
C LEU A 145 1.00 18.61 4.21
N ILE A 146 -0.07 18.80 3.42
CA ILE A 146 -0.10 19.83 2.35
C ILE A 146 0.00 21.25 2.93
N VAL A 147 -0.61 21.48 4.09
CA VAL A 147 -0.63 22.79 4.77
C VAL A 147 0.66 23.06 5.57
N SER A 148 1.51 22.05 5.75
CA SER A 148 2.77 22.19 6.47
C SER A 148 3.80 23.05 5.72
N ALA A 149 4.72 23.69 6.45
CA ALA A 149 5.68 24.65 5.89
C ALA A 149 6.62 24.03 4.84
N ASP A 150 7.02 22.77 5.03
CA ASP A 150 7.85 21.99 4.11
C ASP A 150 7.11 20.71 3.69
N PRO A 151 6.24 20.75 2.66
CA PRO A 151 5.38 19.63 2.32
C PRO A 151 6.18 18.45 1.73
N PRO A 152 6.19 17.26 2.37
CA PRO A 152 6.85 16.09 1.83
C PRO A 152 6.00 15.45 0.73
N VAL A 153 6.07 16.00 -0.48
CA VAL A 153 5.30 15.57 -1.68
C VAL A 153 5.25 14.04 -1.87
N PRO A 154 6.36 13.27 -1.83
CA PRO A 154 6.28 11.83 -2.06
C PRO A 154 5.49 11.09 -0.97
N LEU A 155 5.57 11.54 0.28
CA LEU A 155 4.79 10.99 1.39
C LEU A 155 3.29 11.27 1.19
N ILE A 156 2.95 12.51 0.81
CA ILE A 156 1.57 12.92 0.52
C ILE A 156 0.97 12.04 -0.59
N VAL A 157 1.72 11.80 -1.66
CA VAL A 157 1.29 10.95 -2.79
C VAL A 157 1.03 9.52 -2.32
N ILE A 158 1.92 8.92 -1.54
CA ILE A 158 1.77 7.54 -1.06
C ILE A 158 0.57 7.41 -0.12
N ILE A 159 0.40 8.37 0.81
CA ILE A 159 -0.75 8.40 1.72
C ILE A 159 -2.04 8.55 0.91
N GLY A 160 -2.06 9.44 -0.08
CA GLY A 160 -3.20 9.62 -0.98
C GLY A 160 -3.54 8.35 -1.74
N LEU A 161 -2.54 7.67 -2.31
CA LEU A 161 -2.72 6.37 -2.97
C LEU A 161 -3.30 5.33 -2.01
N GLN A 162 -2.80 5.23 -0.78
CA GLN A 162 -3.37 4.31 0.21
C GLN A 162 -4.79 4.70 0.63
N ALA A 163 -5.09 5.99 0.77
CA ALA A 163 -6.44 6.46 1.05
C ALA A 163 -7.43 6.03 -0.05
N THR A 164 -7.01 6.09 -1.33
CA THR A 164 -7.86 5.63 -2.45
C THR A 164 -8.18 4.14 -2.40
N VAL A 165 -7.26 3.31 -1.90
CA VAL A 165 -7.50 1.87 -1.72
C VAL A 165 -8.65 1.64 -0.74
N TYR A 166 -8.60 2.27 0.43
CA TYR A 166 -9.67 2.12 1.43
C TYR A 166 -10.98 2.80 1.01
N LEU A 167 -10.92 3.84 0.16
CA LEU A 167 -12.10 4.46 -0.44
C LEU A 167 -12.85 3.51 -1.40
N CYS A 168 -12.21 2.45 -1.90
CA CYS A 168 -12.87 1.44 -2.74
C CYS A 168 -13.98 0.70 -1.99
N ALA A 169 -13.86 0.52 -0.67
CA ALA A 169 -14.85 -0.17 0.16
C ALA A 169 -16.23 0.52 0.21
N PRO A 170 -16.35 1.80 0.58
CA PRO A 170 -17.64 2.49 0.55
C PRO A 170 -18.20 2.63 -0.88
N ILE A 171 -17.34 2.81 -1.89
CA ILE A 171 -17.78 2.86 -3.29
C ILE A 171 -18.43 1.52 -3.70
N ALA A 172 -17.79 0.40 -3.36
CA ALA A 172 -18.33 -0.93 -3.64
C ALA A 172 -19.63 -1.21 -2.88
N ALA A 173 -19.75 -0.76 -1.62
CA ALA A 173 -20.98 -0.88 -0.85
C ALA A 173 -22.15 -0.12 -1.50
N VAL A 174 -21.93 1.11 -1.97
CA VAL A 174 -22.95 1.89 -2.70
C VAL A 174 -23.33 1.21 -4.01
N TRP A 175 -22.36 0.66 -4.75
CA TRP A 175 -22.65 -0.10 -5.97
C TRP A 175 -23.46 -1.36 -5.69
N ASN A 176 -23.17 -2.07 -4.60
CA ASN A 176 -23.88 -3.29 -4.24
C ASN A 176 -25.36 -3.01 -3.92
N VAL A 177 -25.65 -1.96 -3.16
CA VAL A 177 -27.05 -1.55 -2.89
C VAL A 177 -27.77 -1.15 -4.18
N ARG A 178 -27.08 -0.45 -5.10
CA ARG A 178 -27.66 -0.11 -6.41
C ARG A 178 -27.94 -1.34 -7.26
N THR A 179 -27.15 -2.41 -7.15
CA THR A 179 -27.38 -3.65 -7.88
C THR A 179 -28.51 -4.50 -7.28
N GLN A 180 -28.69 -4.50 -5.96
CA GLN A 180 -29.77 -5.23 -5.28
C GLN A 180 -31.17 -4.72 -5.63
N ARG A 181 -31.29 -3.45 -6.06
CA ARG A 181 -32.54 -2.88 -6.56
C ARG A 181 -32.97 -3.39 -7.94
N ARG A 182 -32.14 -4.16 -8.63
CA ARG A 182 -32.50 -4.74 -9.93
C ARG A 182 -33.14 -6.13 -9.75
N PRO A 183 -34.24 -6.44 -10.46
CA PRO A 183 -34.87 -7.75 -10.39
C PRO A 183 -33.89 -8.87 -10.79
N ALA A 184 -33.89 -9.98 -10.05
CA ALA A 184 -32.98 -11.11 -10.28
C ALA A 184 -33.09 -11.72 -11.68
N HIS A 185 -34.28 -11.68 -12.30
CA HIS A 185 -34.51 -12.20 -13.65
C HIS A 185 -33.77 -11.38 -14.73
N GLU A 186 -33.75 -10.05 -14.62
CA GLU A 186 -33.02 -9.19 -15.56
C GLU A 186 -31.51 -9.41 -15.48
N TYR A 187 -30.98 -9.65 -14.28
CA TYR A 187 -29.57 -9.95 -14.07
C TYR A 187 -29.19 -11.27 -14.75
N ARG A 188 -30.01 -12.31 -14.53
CA ARG A 188 -29.79 -13.65 -15.11
C ARG A 188 -29.82 -13.61 -16.64
N GLN A 189 -30.81 -12.93 -17.21
CA GLN A 189 -30.93 -12.76 -18.67
C GLN A 189 -29.73 -12.02 -19.26
N ARG A 190 -29.26 -10.93 -18.62
CA ARG A 190 -28.07 -10.19 -19.06
C ARG A 190 -26.79 -11.00 -18.94
N PHE A 191 -26.68 -11.86 -17.93
CA PHE A 191 -25.52 -12.73 -17.75
C PHE A 191 -25.46 -13.79 -18.86
N GLU A 192 -26.58 -14.45 -19.17
CA GLU A 192 -26.66 -15.43 -20.25
C GLU A 192 -26.37 -14.79 -21.61
N LEU A 193 -26.94 -13.62 -21.91
CA LEU A 193 -26.65 -12.88 -23.14
C LEU A 193 -25.16 -12.53 -23.27
N GLN A 194 -24.49 -12.23 -22.16
CA GLN A 194 -23.05 -11.94 -22.16
C GLN A 194 -22.20 -13.20 -22.31
N ARG A 195 -22.59 -14.31 -21.67
CA ARG A 195 -21.96 -15.62 -21.84
C ARG A 195 -21.98 -16.07 -23.30
N LEU A 196 -23.15 -16.00 -23.94
CA LEU A 196 -23.32 -16.35 -25.36
C LEU A 196 -22.45 -15.47 -26.29
N ARG A 197 -22.32 -14.17 -25.97
CA ARG A 197 -21.42 -13.27 -26.72
C ARG A 197 -19.95 -13.59 -26.51
N GLN A 198 -19.58 -14.14 -25.36
CA GLN A 198 -18.21 -14.48 -25.02
C GLN A 198 -17.79 -15.83 -25.62
N GLU A 199 -18.70 -16.81 -25.67
CA GLU A 199 -18.51 -18.08 -26.39
C GLU A 199 -18.33 -17.87 -27.90
N ARG A 200 -18.89 -16.80 -28.48
CA ARG A 200 -18.71 -16.42 -29.90
C ARG A 200 -17.39 -15.69 -30.20
N ARG A 201 -16.58 -15.34 -29.20
CA ARG A 201 -15.32 -14.62 -29.45
C ARG A 201 -14.19 -15.60 -29.70
N PRO A 202 -13.37 -15.39 -30.73
CA PRO A 202 -12.21 -16.24 -30.98
C PRO A 202 -11.22 -16.14 -29.81
N PRO A 203 -10.49 -17.24 -29.50
CA PRO A 203 -9.45 -17.21 -28.48
C PRO A 203 -8.39 -16.18 -28.89
N ARG A 204 -8.11 -15.23 -28.00
CA ARG A 204 -7.09 -14.20 -28.23
C ARG A 204 -5.72 -14.84 -28.01
N VAL A 205 -4.87 -14.75 -29.04
CA VAL A 205 -3.48 -15.20 -28.99
C VAL A 205 -2.68 -14.33 -28.01
N PHE A 206 -1.83 -14.99 -27.24
CA PHE A 206 -0.97 -14.43 -26.20
C PHE A 206 -0.02 -13.37 -26.79
N VAL A 207 -0.17 -12.09 -26.43
CA VAL A 207 0.79 -11.03 -26.82
C VAL A 207 1.47 -10.49 -25.57
N THR A 208 2.64 -11.04 -25.26
CA THR A 208 3.49 -10.69 -24.11
C THR A 208 4.12 -9.29 -24.21
N VAL A 209 4.16 -8.71 -25.40
CA VAL A 209 4.89 -7.47 -25.72
C VAL A 209 4.36 -6.24 -24.94
N GLY A 210 3.05 -6.15 -24.70
CA GLY A 210 2.47 -4.99 -24.01
C GLY A 210 2.72 -4.95 -22.50
N PHE A 211 3.04 -6.09 -21.88
CA PHE A 211 3.32 -6.16 -20.44
C PHE A 211 4.67 -5.51 -20.12
N VAL A 212 5.69 -5.86 -20.91
CA VAL A 212 7.05 -5.36 -20.74
C VAL A 212 7.07 -3.85 -20.93
N SER A 213 6.38 -3.32 -21.94
CA SER A 213 6.31 -1.87 -22.17
C SER A 213 5.59 -1.13 -21.04
N ALA A 214 4.49 -1.69 -20.50
CA ALA A 214 3.77 -1.08 -19.38
C ALA A 214 4.60 -1.06 -18.08
N VAL A 215 5.31 -2.14 -17.77
CA VAL A 215 6.20 -2.21 -16.59
C VAL A 215 7.39 -1.27 -16.76
N VAL A 216 8.03 -1.24 -17.93
CA VAL A 216 9.15 -0.33 -18.21
C VAL A 216 8.69 1.13 -18.12
N LEU A 217 7.53 1.48 -18.69
CA LEU A 217 6.99 2.83 -18.59
C LEU A 217 6.71 3.23 -17.14
N ALA A 218 6.18 2.30 -16.33
CA ALA A 218 5.92 2.54 -14.91
C ALA A 218 7.20 2.81 -14.12
N VAL A 219 8.24 2.00 -14.36
CA VAL A 219 9.55 2.17 -13.72
C VAL A 219 10.19 3.48 -14.15
N VAL A 220 10.15 3.81 -15.45
CA VAL A 220 10.70 5.07 -15.98
C VAL A 220 9.94 6.28 -15.42
N THR A 221 8.62 6.21 -15.31
CA THR A 221 7.80 7.29 -14.75
C THR A 221 8.08 7.47 -13.25
N GLY A 222 8.18 6.37 -12.49
CA GLY A 222 8.50 6.41 -11.05
C GLY A 222 9.92 6.91 -10.77
N VAL A 223 10.91 6.49 -11.57
CA VAL A 223 12.29 7.00 -11.48
C VAL A 223 12.36 8.47 -11.92
N GLY A 224 11.66 8.84 -12.99
CA GLY A 224 11.61 10.22 -13.49
C GLY A 224 11.05 11.20 -12.45
N ILE A 225 9.90 10.88 -11.85
CA ILE A 225 9.32 11.70 -10.76
C ILE A 225 10.31 11.78 -9.58
N GLY A 226 10.98 10.68 -9.26
CA GLY A 226 11.97 10.65 -8.18
C GLY A 226 13.22 11.48 -8.41
N VAL A 227 13.70 11.58 -9.65
CA VAL A 227 14.85 12.40 -10.03
C VAL A 227 14.49 13.89 -10.02
N PHE A 228 13.28 14.25 -10.47
CA PHE A 228 12.85 15.65 -10.50
C PHE A 228 12.35 16.20 -9.15
N ALA A 229 11.93 15.33 -8.22
CA ALA A 229 11.44 15.75 -6.90
C ALA A 229 12.51 15.76 -5.80
N ALA A 230 13.75 15.32 -6.08
CA ALA A 230 14.83 15.26 -5.10
C ALA A 230 15.70 16.54 -5.15
N PRO A 231 15.59 17.48 -4.20
CA PRO A 231 16.63 18.47 -4.02
C PRO A 231 17.88 17.74 -3.50
N THR A 232 18.92 17.68 -4.32
CA THR A 232 20.23 17.10 -3.98
C THR A 232 20.93 17.93 -2.90
N LYS A 233 20.53 17.75 -1.64
CA LYS A 233 21.39 18.07 -0.50
C LYS A 233 22.04 16.79 -0.02
N LEU A 234 23.15 16.44 -0.67
CA LEU A 234 24.12 15.50 -0.13
C LEU A 234 24.58 16.06 1.23
N ILE A 235 24.20 15.39 2.32
CA ILE A 235 24.65 15.74 3.66
C ILE A 235 26.18 15.53 3.69
N PRO A 236 27.02 16.56 3.94
CA PRO A 236 28.42 16.31 4.22
C PRO A 236 28.48 15.56 5.54
N ALA A 237 28.94 14.31 5.48
CA ALA A 237 29.27 13.53 6.66
C ALA A 237 30.29 14.34 7.48
N ARG A 238 29.83 14.96 8.56
CA ARG A 238 30.71 15.60 9.55
C ARG A 238 31.39 14.48 10.29
N ALA A 239 32.50 13.99 9.72
CA ALA A 239 33.42 13.10 10.42
C ALA A 239 33.77 13.79 11.74
N ALA A 240 33.32 13.21 12.84
CA ALA A 240 33.73 13.61 14.17
C ALA A 240 35.24 13.37 14.26
N THR A 241 36.02 14.42 13.99
CA THR A 241 37.43 14.48 14.35
C THR A 241 37.49 14.46 15.87
N ARG A 242 37.59 13.25 16.40
CA ARG A 242 37.92 12.97 17.79
C ARG A 242 39.26 13.65 18.06
N ALA A 243 39.23 14.79 18.76
CA ALA A 243 40.44 15.45 19.22
C ALA A 243 41.26 14.46 20.05
N PRO A 244 42.58 14.30 19.81
CA PRO A 244 43.39 13.45 20.67
C PRO A 244 43.46 14.08 22.06
N THR A 245 42.84 13.40 23.02
CA THR A 245 43.00 13.64 24.46
C THR A 245 44.49 13.62 24.80
N ARG A 246 44.97 14.76 25.30
CA ARG A 246 46.31 14.97 25.83
C ARG A 246 46.50 14.02 27.03
N VAL A 247 47.20 12.91 26.83
CA VAL A 247 47.66 12.06 27.93
C VAL A 247 48.86 12.75 28.56
N VAL A 248 48.62 13.45 29.68
CA VAL A 248 49.69 13.84 30.60
C VAL A 248 50.01 12.60 31.43
N ALA A 249 51.17 11.99 31.17
CA ALA A 249 51.73 10.98 32.06
C ALA A 249 52.75 11.67 33.00
N PRO A 250 52.69 11.44 34.32
CA PRO A 250 53.76 11.83 35.23
C PRO A 250 54.76 10.68 35.31
N VAL A 251 56.04 10.93 35.00
CA VAL A 251 57.13 10.04 35.41
C VAL A 251 58.27 10.91 35.92
N ALA A 252 58.37 10.98 37.25
CA ALA A 252 59.59 11.35 37.93
C ALA A 252 60.49 10.11 38.00
N PHE A 253 61.77 10.23 37.61
CA PHE A 253 62.84 9.56 38.34
C PHE A 253 64.20 10.23 38.08
N THR A 254 64.90 10.38 39.19
CA THR A 254 66.20 10.96 39.55
C THR A 254 67.45 10.35 38.88
N SER A 255 68.48 11.20 38.68
CA SER A 255 69.91 11.02 39.08
C SER A 255 70.72 12.20 38.52
N VAL A 256 71.16 13.19 39.31
CA VAL A 256 72.37 13.21 40.15
C VAL A 256 73.61 12.68 39.43
N THR A 257 74.48 13.57 38.93
CA THR A 257 75.89 13.73 39.35
C THR A 257 76.61 14.81 38.52
N HIS A 258 77.08 15.85 39.23
CA HIS A 258 78.43 16.43 39.19
C HIS A 258 79.21 16.57 37.85
N LEU A 259 79.68 17.79 37.53
CA LEU A 259 81.08 18.27 37.72
C LEU A 259 81.39 19.47 36.76
N LEU A 260 81.94 20.56 37.32
CA LEU A 260 82.93 21.53 36.76
C LEU A 260 82.73 22.03 35.31
N ARG A 261 82.61 23.32 35.03
CA ARG A 261 83.60 24.39 35.28
C ARG A 261 83.01 25.73 34.84
#